data_AF-A0A538PH17-F1
#
_entry.id   AF-A0A538PH17-F1
#
_cell.length_a   1.000
_cell.length_b   1.000
_cell.length_c   1.000
_cell.angle_alpha   90.00
_cell.angle_beta   90.00
_cell.angle_gamma   90.00
#
_symmetry.space_group_name_H-M   'P 1'
#
loop_
_entity.id
_entity.type
_entity.pdbx_description
1 polymer ?
#
loop_
_entity_poly.entity_id
_entity_poly.type
_entity_poly.pdbx_seq_one_letter_code
_entity_poly.pdbx_strand_id
1 'polypeptide(L)'
;MSVVIGVDVGGTFTDFFVLDTVSARTWVHKTSSTPANPSQAIATGLEEILGWRHFDVGEVSRLAHGTTVATNTLIQRQGAPVALFVTEGFRDLLEIGRQTRPHLYSLQIDAPDPLVPRERRLEIRERLYADGSVRLELDEQQAKSAIRDAMATGAQAYAVCFLFSFLNADHERHIKALLAQAGCSAVSVSHEVQPEMREYERMSTTVLNAYLIPLMGTYLTSLERQARQSVPGATLRINQSSGGLMSATQAARFPIRTALSGPAAGAVGAAAIARGAGRPNVITLDMGGTSADVCLIRDGKFASSYEGNVGGFPVRLPMVDVNAVGAGGGSIAWIDRDGLVKVGPMSAGGCLSDQRWKVRQLV
;
A
#
# COMPACT_ATOMS: atom_id res chain seq x y z
N MET A 1 -3.66 -30.64 4.83
CA MET A 1 -3.94 -29.23 4.49
C MET A 1 -3.50 -28.98 3.05
N SER A 2 -4.42 -28.99 2.09
CA SER A 2 -4.14 -28.78 0.66
C SER A 2 -4.83 -27.56 0.06
N VAL A 3 -5.74 -26.91 0.80
CA VAL A 3 -6.55 -25.81 0.27
C VAL A 3 -5.88 -24.46 0.53
N VAL A 4 -5.89 -23.60 -0.49
CA VAL A 4 -5.41 -22.21 -0.43
C VAL A 4 -6.56 -21.31 -0.84
N ILE A 5 -6.83 -20.28 -0.03
CA ILE A 5 -7.87 -19.28 -0.30
C ILE A 5 -7.17 -17.94 -0.54
N GLY A 6 -7.38 -17.36 -1.72
CA GLY A 6 -7.05 -15.98 -2.04
C GLY A 6 -8.28 -15.09 -1.89
N VAL A 7 -8.10 -13.90 -1.31
CA VAL A 7 -9.14 -12.89 -1.14
C VAL A 7 -8.64 -11.55 -1.66
N ASP A 8 -9.45 -10.88 -2.46
CA ASP A 8 -9.26 -9.48 -2.81
C ASP A 8 -10.47 -8.66 -2.36
N VAL A 9 -10.22 -7.67 -1.52
CA VAL A 9 -11.28 -6.76 -1.05
C VAL A 9 -11.25 -5.51 -1.91
N GLY A 10 -12.24 -5.44 -2.82
CA GLY A 10 -12.53 -4.22 -3.59
C GLY A 10 -13.55 -3.30 -2.89
N GLY A 11 -13.82 -2.16 -3.52
CA GLY A 11 -14.78 -1.17 -3.00
C GLY A 11 -16.24 -1.62 -3.05
N THR A 12 -16.62 -2.48 -4.00
CA THR A 12 -18.01 -2.94 -4.17
C THR A 12 -18.21 -4.39 -3.76
N PHE A 13 -17.28 -5.27 -4.16
CA PHE A 13 -17.34 -6.70 -3.90
C PHE A 13 -16.02 -7.20 -3.34
N THR A 14 -16.12 -8.25 -2.55
CA THR A 14 -14.98 -9.04 -2.09
C THR A 14 -14.97 -10.34 -2.86
N ASP A 15 -13.85 -10.58 -3.54
CA ASP A 15 -13.64 -11.69 -4.46
C ASP A 15 -12.77 -12.77 -3.79
N PHE A 16 -13.19 -14.02 -3.91
CA PHE A 16 -12.46 -15.17 -3.39
C PHE A 16 -12.08 -16.13 -4.51
N PHE A 17 -10.88 -16.67 -4.40
CA PHE A 17 -10.38 -17.75 -5.23
C PHE A 17 -9.90 -18.88 -4.34
N VAL A 18 -10.50 -20.07 -4.50
CA VAL A 18 -10.15 -21.26 -3.74
C VAL A 18 -9.43 -22.22 -4.67
N LEU A 19 -8.28 -22.73 -4.24
CA LEU A 19 -7.50 -23.74 -4.95
C LEU A 19 -7.23 -24.92 -4.01
N ASP A 20 -7.66 -26.12 -4.41
CA ASP A 20 -7.12 -27.35 -3.84
C ASP A 20 -5.85 -27.73 -4.62
N THR A 21 -4.72 -27.66 -3.94
CA THR A 21 -3.40 -27.90 -4.53
C THR A 21 -3.15 -29.36 -4.92
N VAL A 22 -3.94 -30.31 -4.41
CA VAL A 22 -3.80 -31.74 -4.75
C VAL A 22 -4.65 -32.10 -5.96
N SER A 23 -5.94 -31.75 -5.95
CA SER A 23 -6.83 -32.07 -7.07
C SER A 23 -6.76 -31.06 -8.22
N ALA A 24 -6.08 -29.93 -8.02
CA ALA A 24 -6.07 -28.77 -8.91
C ALA A 24 -7.47 -28.18 -9.20
N ARG A 25 -8.47 -28.50 -8.37
CA ARG A 25 -9.81 -27.91 -8.47
C ARG A 25 -9.80 -26.49 -7.95
N THR A 26 -10.56 -25.64 -8.64
CA THR A 26 -10.70 -24.23 -8.32
C THR A 26 -12.15 -23.86 -8.16
N TRP A 27 -12.43 -22.98 -7.20
CA TRP A 27 -13.73 -22.37 -7.01
C TRP A 27 -13.59 -20.86 -6.88
N VAL A 28 -14.60 -20.13 -7.33
CA VAL A 28 -14.68 -18.67 -7.21
C VAL A 28 -15.92 -18.31 -6.42
N HIS A 29 -15.78 -17.35 -5.52
CA HIS A 29 -16.89 -16.80 -4.76
C HIS A 29 -16.85 -15.28 -4.78
N LYS A 30 -18.01 -14.65 -4.71
CA LYS A 30 -18.12 -13.20 -4.69
C LYS A 30 -19.20 -12.81 -3.69
N THR A 31 -18.83 -11.95 -2.75
CA THR A 31 -19.75 -11.41 -1.75
C THR A 31 -19.68 -9.89 -1.71
N SER A 32 -20.68 -9.24 -1.12
CA SER A 32 -20.73 -7.79 -1.02
C SER A 32 -19.64 -7.27 -0.09
N SER A 33 -18.90 -6.23 -0.50
CA SER A 33 -17.94 -5.58 0.40
C SER A 33 -18.66 -4.85 1.53
N THR A 34 -18.00 -4.76 2.68
CA THR A 34 -18.44 -3.94 3.82
C THR A 34 -17.39 -2.85 4.04
N PRO A 35 -17.48 -1.67 3.38
CA PRO A 35 -16.42 -0.65 3.41
C PRO A 35 -16.05 -0.19 4.82
N ALA A 36 -17.04 -0.11 5.72
CA ALA A 36 -16.83 0.25 7.11
C ALA A 36 -16.07 -0.82 7.92
N ASN A 37 -16.10 -2.08 7.48
CA ASN A 37 -15.41 -3.19 8.13
C ASN A 37 -15.08 -4.30 7.11
N PRO A 38 -13.97 -4.16 6.35
CA PRO A 38 -13.66 -5.11 5.29
C PRO A 38 -13.38 -6.52 5.79
N SER A 39 -12.93 -6.66 7.04
CA SER A 39 -12.72 -7.97 7.66
C SER A 39 -14.04 -8.75 7.74
N GLN A 40 -15.16 -8.09 8.07
CA GLN A 40 -16.48 -8.74 8.13
C GLN A 40 -16.89 -9.39 6.80
N ALA A 41 -16.66 -8.72 5.66
CA ALA A 41 -16.95 -9.30 4.34
C ALA A 41 -16.11 -10.57 4.09
N ILE A 42 -14.87 -10.60 4.58
CA ILE A 42 -14.01 -11.79 4.50
C ILE A 42 -14.59 -12.92 5.34
N ALA A 43 -15.02 -12.63 6.57
CA ALA A 43 -15.60 -13.64 7.46
C ALA A 43 -16.89 -14.26 6.87
N THR A 44 -17.80 -13.43 6.36
CA THR A 44 -19.03 -13.89 5.68
C THR A 44 -18.72 -14.76 4.47
N GLY A 45 -17.81 -14.32 3.59
CA GLY A 45 -17.47 -15.11 2.41
C GLY A 45 -16.75 -16.43 2.76
N LEU A 46 -15.94 -16.46 3.82
CA LEU A 46 -15.36 -17.71 4.32
C LEU A 46 -16.44 -18.67 4.84
N GLU A 47 -17.42 -18.17 5.61
CA GLU A 47 -18.53 -18.99 6.10
C GLU A 47 -19.34 -19.60 4.94
N GLU A 48 -19.65 -18.79 3.92
CA GLU A 48 -20.37 -19.23 2.72
C GLU A 48 -19.59 -20.32 1.95
N ILE A 49 -18.28 -20.12 1.74
CA ILE A 49 -17.40 -21.07 1.04
C ILE A 49 -17.29 -22.39 1.80
N LEU A 50 -17.10 -22.33 3.12
CA LEU A 50 -17.01 -23.52 3.97
C LEU A 50 -18.35 -24.28 4.00
N GLY A 51 -19.47 -23.56 3.85
CA GLY A 51 -20.81 -24.14 3.73
C GLY A 51 -21.03 -25.02 2.49
N TRP A 52 -20.21 -24.88 1.44
CA TRP A 52 -20.30 -25.71 0.23
C TRP A 52 -19.92 -27.18 0.46
N ARG A 53 -19.22 -27.49 1.56
CA ARG A 53 -18.75 -28.83 1.93
C ARG A 53 -17.91 -29.50 0.84
N HIS A 54 -17.13 -28.73 0.09
CA HIS A 54 -16.16 -29.25 -0.88
C HIS A 54 -14.87 -29.72 -0.21
N PHE A 55 -14.54 -29.19 0.96
CA PHE A 55 -13.37 -29.48 1.79
C PHE A 55 -13.64 -29.12 3.24
N ASP A 56 -12.90 -29.71 4.17
CA ASP A 56 -13.02 -29.37 5.59
C ASP A 56 -12.21 -28.11 5.97
N VAL A 57 -12.64 -27.41 7.01
CA VAL A 57 -11.92 -26.23 7.56
C VAL A 57 -10.46 -26.56 7.89
N GLY A 58 -10.21 -27.77 8.39
CA GLY A 58 -8.87 -28.28 8.72
C GLY A 58 -7.97 -28.53 7.51
N GLU A 59 -8.51 -28.48 6.29
CA GLU A 59 -7.73 -28.62 5.06
C GLU A 59 -7.17 -27.29 4.56
N VAL A 60 -7.67 -26.16 5.05
CA VAL A 60 -7.21 -24.83 4.65
C VAL A 60 -5.81 -24.57 5.22
N SER A 61 -4.82 -24.57 4.35
CA SER A 61 -3.41 -24.34 4.67
C SER A 61 -3.05 -22.86 4.75
N ARG A 62 -3.71 -22.02 3.94
CA ARG A 62 -3.33 -20.63 3.74
C ARG A 62 -4.53 -19.78 3.35
N LEU A 63 -4.59 -18.59 3.95
CA LEU A 63 -5.44 -17.49 3.53
C LEU A 63 -4.54 -16.35 3.06
N ALA A 64 -4.56 -16.01 1.77
CA ALA A 64 -3.82 -14.90 1.18
C ALA A 64 -4.79 -13.74 0.91
N HIS A 65 -4.42 -12.53 1.30
CA HIS A 65 -5.31 -11.39 1.27
C HIS A 65 -4.65 -10.16 0.63
N GLY A 66 -5.28 -9.66 -0.44
CA GLY A 66 -5.02 -8.36 -1.06
C GLY A 66 -6.03 -7.31 -0.60
N THR A 67 -5.57 -6.08 -0.43
CA THR A 67 -6.41 -4.97 0.06
C THR A 67 -6.08 -3.67 -0.63
N THR A 68 -7.12 -2.87 -0.89
CA THR A 68 -6.99 -1.49 -1.36
C THR A 68 -7.09 -0.46 -0.24
N VAL A 69 -7.16 -0.89 1.04
CA VAL A 69 -7.32 0.03 2.19
C VAL A 69 -6.19 1.06 2.20
N ALA A 70 -4.92 0.62 2.12
CA ALA A 70 -3.78 1.53 2.11
C ALA A 70 -3.81 2.53 0.94
N THR A 71 -4.11 2.06 -0.26
CA THR A 71 -4.23 2.89 -1.47
C THR A 71 -5.30 3.96 -1.31
N ASN A 72 -6.50 3.55 -0.88
CA ASN A 72 -7.64 4.44 -0.70
C ASN A 72 -7.37 5.49 0.38
N THR A 73 -6.75 5.10 1.50
CA THR A 73 -6.37 6.02 2.56
C THR A 73 -5.41 7.11 2.07
N LEU A 74 -4.45 6.76 1.21
CA LEU A 74 -3.51 7.72 0.63
C LEU A 74 -4.20 8.66 -0.36
N ILE A 75 -5.03 8.12 -1.26
CA ILE A 75 -5.79 8.92 -2.24
C ILE A 75 -6.74 9.89 -1.54
N GLN A 76 -7.46 9.42 -0.52
CA GLN A 76 -8.44 10.21 0.22
C GLN A 76 -7.81 11.11 1.28
N ARG A 77 -6.51 10.96 1.57
CA ARG A 77 -5.80 11.66 2.64
C ARG A 77 -6.50 11.51 4.01
N GLN A 78 -6.90 10.28 4.33
CA GLN A 78 -7.62 9.92 5.58
C GLN A 78 -6.79 9.04 6.54
N GLY A 79 -5.47 9.16 6.49
CA GLY A 79 -4.57 8.49 7.44
C GLY A 79 -4.31 9.31 8.71
N ALA A 80 -3.40 8.81 9.53
CA ALA A 80 -3.13 9.38 10.84
C ALA A 80 -2.33 10.70 10.76
N PRO A 81 -2.58 11.68 11.66
CA PRO A 81 -1.71 12.84 11.81
C PRO A 81 -0.27 12.42 12.14
N VAL A 82 0.69 12.73 11.27
CA VAL A 82 2.10 12.36 11.43
C VAL A 82 2.93 13.54 11.91
N ALA A 83 3.88 13.28 12.81
CA ALA A 83 5.03 14.15 13.05
C ALA A 83 6.30 13.57 12.40
N LEU A 84 7.13 14.42 11.83
CA LEU A 84 8.34 14.07 11.10
C LEU A 84 9.56 14.64 11.80
N PHE A 85 10.52 13.79 12.17
CA PHE A 85 11.82 14.18 12.70
C PHE A 85 12.88 14.07 11.61
N VAL A 86 13.63 15.15 11.41
CA VAL A 86 14.67 15.26 10.36
C VAL A 86 15.93 15.89 10.90
N THR A 87 17.03 15.70 10.20
CA THR A 87 18.29 16.40 10.46
C THR A 87 18.09 17.91 10.43
N GLU A 88 18.73 18.65 11.32
CA GLU A 88 18.73 20.12 11.33
C GLU A 88 19.11 20.71 9.96
N GLY A 89 18.33 21.68 9.49
CA GLY A 89 18.42 22.30 8.17
C GLY A 89 17.61 21.60 7.08
N PHE A 90 16.94 20.48 7.37
CA PHE A 90 16.22 19.66 6.39
C PHE A 90 14.70 19.64 6.61
N ARG A 91 14.17 20.51 7.47
CA ARG A 91 12.73 20.65 7.79
C ARG A 91 11.82 20.67 6.58
N ASP A 92 12.25 21.35 5.52
CA ASP A 92 11.39 21.69 4.37
C ASP A 92 11.58 20.77 3.17
N LEU A 93 12.41 19.73 3.29
CA LEU A 93 12.69 18.82 2.18
C LEU A 93 11.41 18.14 1.64
N LEU A 94 10.46 17.79 2.52
CA LEU A 94 9.20 17.16 2.11
C LEU A 94 8.33 18.07 1.22
N GLU A 95 8.41 19.39 1.43
CA GLU A 95 7.62 20.40 0.73
C GLU A 95 8.32 20.90 -0.54
N ILE A 96 9.63 21.14 -0.46
CA ILE A 96 10.45 21.53 -1.62
C ILE A 96 10.43 20.41 -2.68
N GLY A 97 10.51 19.15 -2.23
CA GLY A 97 10.56 17.98 -3.09
C GLY A 97 11.71 18.02 -4.09
N ARG A 98 11.45 17.57 -5.32
CA ARG A 98 12.43 17.59 -6.42
C ARG A 98 12.30 18.79 -7.36
N GLN A 99 11.29 19.64 -7.13
CA GLN A 99 10.91 20.71 -8.06
C GLN A 99 10.66 20.24 -9.51
N THR A 100 10.38 18.94 -9.71
CA THR A 100 10.03 18.37 -11.01
C THR A 100 8.65 18.86 -11.42
N ARG A 101 8.54 19.46 -12.61
CA ARG A 101 7.26 19.93 -13.15
C ARG A 101 6.54 18.80 -13.88
N PRO A 102 5.35 18.34 -13.42
CA PRO A 102 4.60 17.31 -14.12
C PRO A 102 4.03 17.80 -15.46
N HIS A 103 3.72 19.11 -15.55
CA HIS A 103 3.24 19.75 -16.77
C HIS A 103 4.13 20.94 -17.13
N LEU A 104 4.99 20.77 -18.14
CA LEU A 104 6.04 21.72 -18.50
C LEU A 104 5.51 23.16 -18.74
N TYR A 105 4.29 23.27 -19.27
CA TYR A 105 3.67 24.53 -19.69
C TYR A 105 2.71 25.14 -18.66
N SER A 106 2.46 24.45 -17.54
CA SER A 106 1.52 24.92 -16.54
C SER A 106 2.26 25.61 -15.39
N LEU A 107 2.65 26.87 -15.62
CA LEU A 107 3.51 27.65 -14.71
C LEU A 107 2.88 28.00 -13.36
N GLN A 108 1.56 27.89 -13.23
CA GLN A 108 0.77 28.31 -12.07
C GLN A 108 0.19 27.13 -11.27
N ILE A 109 0.61 25.89 -11.55
CA ILE A 109 0.11 24.74 -10.79
C ILE A 109 0.82 24.69 -9.44
N ASP A 110 0.04 24.85 -8.38
CA ASP A 110 0.50 24.62 -7.01
C ASP A 110 0.76 23.13 -6.77
N ALA A 111 1.85 22.83 -6.06
CA ALA A 111 2.08 21.48 -5.57
C ALA A 111 1.02 21.14 -4.51
N PRO A 112 0.52 19.90 -4.48
CA PRO A 112 -0.45 19.52 -3.46
C PRO A 112 0.20 19.59 -2.06
N ASP A 113 -0.57 19.98 -1.05
CA ASP A 113 -0.05 20.15 0.31
C ASP A 113 0.65 18.86 0.81
N PRO A 114 1.82 18.98 1.48
CA PRO A 114 2.48 17.85 2.11
C PRO A 114 1.59 17.15 3.15
N LEU A 115 1.75 15.83 3.31
CA LEU A 115 1.02 15.07 4.34
C LEU A 115 1.38 15.51 5.78
N VAL A 116 2.58 16.05 5.96
CA VAL A 116 3.05 16.55 7.25
C VAL A 116 3.16 18.08 7.16
N PRO A 117 2.27 18.82 7.85
CA PRO A 117 2.32 20.27 7.84
C PRO A 117 3.57 20.75 8.58
N ARG A 118 4.02 21.97 8.28
CA ARG A 118 5.33 22.50 8.70
C ARG A 118 5.55 22.46 10.20
N GLU A 119 4.53 22.78 10.98
CA GLU A 119 4.54 22.76 12.45
C GLU A 119 4.76 21.36 13.05
N ARG A 120 4.53 20.29 12.27
CA ARG A 120 4.80 18.90 12.65
C ARG A 120 6.09 18.34 12.02
N ARG A 121 6.92 19.20 11.42
CA ARG A 121 8.27 18.84 10.94
C ARG A 121 9.30 19.38 11.93
N LEU A 122 9.95 18.50 12.66
CA LEU A 122 10.84 18.83 13.77
C LEU A 122 12.27 18.52 13.41
N GLU A 123 13.15 19.49 13.64
CA GLU A 123 14.58 19.36 13.39
C GLU A 123 15.28 18.82 14.62
N ILE A 124 16.13 17.83 14.41
CA ILE A 124 16.99 17.23 15.41
C ILE A 124 18.43 17.60 15.09
N ARG A 125 19.11 18.13 16.09
CA ARG A 125 20.51 18.52 16.03
C ARG A 125 21.38 17.28 16.11
N GLU A 126 21.63 16.72 14.94
CA GLU A 126 22.51 15.58 14.69
C GLU A 126 23.12 15.74 13.29
N ARG A 127 24.26 15.10 13.00
CA ARG A 127 24.77 15.05 11.63
C ARG A 127 25.69 13.86 11.40
N LEU A 128 25.51 13.21 10.25
CA LEU A 128 26.45 12.24 9.70
C LEU A 128 27.19 12.82 8.47
N TYR A 129 28.43 12.35 8.26
CA TYR A 129 29.15 12.51 7.01
C TYR A 129 28.64 11.52 5.94
N ALA A 130 29.03 11.75 4.69
CA ALA A 130 28.61 10.92 3.56
C ALA A 130 29.18 9.49 3.59
N ASP A 131 30.17 9.21 4.44
CA ASP A 131 30.72 7.88 4.73
C ASP A 131 30.02 7.18 5.91
N GLY A 132 29.03 7.84 6.55
CA GLY A 132 28.31 7.33 7.71
C GLY A 132 28.99 7.61 9.06
N SER A 133 30.16 8.25 9.08
CA SER A 133 30.80 8.67 10.33
C SER A 133 30.07 9.83 10.99
N VAL A 134 30.09 9.90 12.32
CA VAL A 134 29.39 10.93 13.08
C VAL A 134 30.14 12.26 12.98
N ARG A 135 29.46 13.29 12.47
CA ARG A 135 29.96 14.67 12.46
C ARG A 135 29.49 15.42 13.70
N LEU A 136 28.24 15.23 14.09
CA LEU A 136 27.61 15.83 15.25
C LEU A 136 26.76 14.78 15.94
N GLU A 137 27.11 14.50 17.19
CA GLU A 137 26.34 13.58 18.05
C GLU A 137 24.90 14.04 18.19
N LEU A 138 24.01 13.07 18.38
CA LEU A 138 22.60 13.32 18.64
C LEU A 138 22.39 14.09 19.95
N ASP A 139 21.77 15.27 19.88
CA ASP A 139 21.34 16.00 21.07
C ASP A 139 20.08 15.35 21.70
N GLU A 140 20.30 14.50 22.70
CA GLU A 140 19.23 13.75 23.36
C GLU A 140 18.21 14.66 24.08
N GLN A 141 18.67 15.76 24.67
CA GLN A 141 17.78 16.68 25.40
C GLN A 141 16.86 17.42 24.46
N GLN A 142 17.43 17.93 23.35
CA GLN A 142 16.65 18.55 22.28
C GLN A 142 15.69 17.55 21.63
N ALA A 143 16.13 16.32 21.38
CA ALA A 143 15.28 15.26 20.84
C ALA A 143 14.09 14.93 21.75
N LYS A 144 14.31 14.81 23.07
CA LYS A 144 13.22 14.62 24.04
C LYS A 144 12.24 15.79 24.06
N SER A 145 12.72 17.03 23.87
CA SER A 145 11.84 18.20 23.74
C SER A 145 11.01 18.13 22.46
N ALA A 146 11.65 17.86 21.32
CA ALA A 146 10.98 17.71 20.04
C ALA A 146 9.90 16.62 20.10
N ILE A 147 10.16 15.48 20.75
CA ILE A 147 9.16 14.43 20.92
C ILE A 147 7.93 14.94 21.70
N ARG A 148 8.12 15.68 22.79
CA ARG A 148 7.00 16.29 23.54
C ARG A 148 6.23 17.29 22.68
N ASP A 149 6.92 18.14 21.94
CA ASP A 149 6.31 19.13 21.06
C ASP A 149 5.47 18.45 19.96
N ALA A 150 6.01 17.39 19.33
CA ALA A 150 5.30 16.58 18.35
C ALA A 150 4.00 15.98 18.93
N MET A 151 4.07 15.40 20.13
CA MET A 151 2.90 14.86 20.83
C MET A 151 1.85 15.94 21.11
N ALA A 152 2.29 17.15 21.50
CA ALA A 152 1.39 18.28 21.78
C ALA A 152 0.62 18.76 20.53
N THR A 153 1.12 18.50 19.30
CA THR A 153 0.40 18.81 18.05
C THR A 153 -0.74 17.84 17.71
N GLY A 154 -0.97 16.81 18.54
CA GLY A 154 -1.93 15.74 18.29
C GLY A 154 -1.45 14.69 17.29
N ALA A 155 -0.13 14.56 17.09
CA ALA A 155 0.44 13.51 16.25
C ALA A 155 0.09 12.12 16.80
N GLN A 156 -0.35 11.23 15.93
CA GLN A 156 -0.71 9.84 16.24
C GLN A 156 0.30 8.85 15.70
N ALA A 157 1.14 9.28 14.76
CA ALA A 157 2.23 8.49 14.19
C ALA A 157 3.47 9.36 13.96
N TYR A 158 4.63 8.71 13.88
CA TYR A 158 5.92 9.38 13.90
C TYR A 158 6.82 8.81 12.81
N ALA A 159 7.38 9.68 11.97
CA ALA A 159 8.36 9.35 10.95
C ALA A 159 9.72 9.95 11.35
N VAL A 160 10.80 9.18 11.20
CA VAL A 160 12.17 9.66 11.43
C VAL A 160 12.96 9.42 10.15
N CYS A 161 13.54 10.49 9.60
CA CYS A 161 14.38 10.41 8.42
C CYS A 161 15.59 11.34 8.57
N PHE A 162 16.73 10.75 8.91
CA PHE A 162 18.00 11.45 8.98
C PHE A 162 18.82 11.26 7.71
N LEU A 163 19.71 12.20 7.43
CA LEU A 163 20.63 12.09 6.31
C LEU A 163 21.60 10.94 6.56
N PHE A 164 21.90 10.17 5.51
CA PHE A 164 22.83 9.04 5.56
C PHE A 164 22.49 7.95 6.59
N SER A 165 21.26 7.92 7.11
CA SER A 165 20.81 6.88 8.06
C SER A 165 20.81 5.47 7.48
N PHE A 166 20.81 5.35 6.15
CA PHE A 166 21.00 4.09 5.43
C PHE A 166 22.43 3.55 5.52
N LEU A 167 23.43 4.38 5.84
CA LEU A 167 24.81 3.98 6.12
C LEU A 167 25.03 3.73 7.62
N ASN A 168 24.53 4.65 8.46
CA ASN A 168 24.60 4.54 9.91
C ASN A 168 23.27 4.92 10.54
N ALA A 169 22.56 3.92 11.08
CA ALA A 169 21.21 4.07 11.59
C ALA A 169 21.13 4.42 13.09
N ASP A 170 22.26 4.63 13.77
CA ASP A 170 22.30 4.70 15.24
C ASP A 170 21.45 5.85 15.80
N HIS A 171 21.53 7.05 15.20
CA HIS A 171 20.69 8.19 15.60
C HIS A 171 19.19 7.90 15.40
N GLU A 172 18.79 7.29 14.28
CA GLU A 172 17.38 6.94 14.06
C GLU A 172 16.87 5.86 15.05
N ARG A 173 17.70 4.86 15.34
CA ARG A 173 17.39 3.83 16.34
C ARG A 173 17.20 4.44 17.72
N HIS A 174 18.05 5.40 18.07
CA HIS A 174 17.96 6.11 19.35
C HIS A 174 16.66 6.92 19.45
N ILE A 175 16.29 7.71 18.42
CA ILE A 175 14.99 8.40 18.40
C ILE A 175 13.82 7.44 18.51
N LYS A 176 13.86 6.31 17.81
CA LYS A 176 12.83 5.27 17.91
C LYS A 176 12.69 4.73 19.34
N ALA A 177 13.80 4.51 20.04
CA ALA A 177 13.79 4.09 21.43
C ALA A 177 13.18 5.16 22.35
N LEU A 178 13.52 6.43 22.16
CA LEU A 178 12.93 7.54 22.91
C LEU A 178 11.42 7.68 22.67
N LEU A 179 10.97 7.54 21.42
CA LEU A 179 9.54 7.52 21.08
C LEU A 179 8.82 6.35 21.77
N ALA A 180 9.41 5.16 21.76
CA ALA A 180 8.86 4.00 22.45
C ALA A 180 8.76 4.22 23.97
N GLN A 181 9.78 4.83 24.59
CA GLN A 181 9.75 5.21 26.02
C GLN A 181 8.67 6.24 26.33
N ALA A 182 8.37 7.14 25.38
CA ALA A 182 7.28 8.10 25.49
C ALA A 182 5.88 7.50 25.20
N GLY A 183 5.78 6.19 24.98
CA GLY A 183 4.52 5.50 24.71
C GLY A 183 4.03 5.58 23.26
N CYS A 184 4.88 6.07 22.34
CA CYS A 184 4.55 6.16 20.92
C CYS A 184 4.83 4.83 20.23
N SER A 185 3.79 4.13 19.76
CA SER A 185 3.92 2.82 19.11
C SER A 185 3.95 2.87 17.58
N ALA A 186 3.30 3.88 16.97
CA ALA A 186 3.23 4.05 15.53
C ALA A 186 4.45 4.82 15.00
N VAL A 187 5.60 4.14 14.90
CA VAL A 187 6.87 4.76 14.51
C VAL A 187 7.44 4.11 13.26
N SER A 188 7.80 4.92 12.27
CA SER A 188 8.57 4.52 11.09
C SER A 188 9.92 5.22 11.08
N VAL A 189 10.99 4.43 10.97
CA VAL A 189 12.35 4.95 10.80
C VAL A 189 12.84 4.61 9.40
N SER A 190 13.47 5.57 8.73
CA SER A 190 13.73 5.47 7.30
C SER A 190 14.69 4.34 6.93
N HIS A 191 15.67 4.02 7.77
CA HIS A 191 16.58 2.89 7.56
C HIS A 191 15.89 1.51 7.63
N GLU A 192 14.71 1.40 8.26
CA GLU A 192 13.94 0.15 8.26
C GLU A 192 12.96 0.09 7.08
N VAL A 193 12.39 1.24 6.69
CA VAL A 193 11.39 1.32 5.62
C VAL A 193 12.05 1.20 4.24
N GLN A 194 13.06 2.03 3.99
CA GLN A 194 13.80 2.11 2.72
C GLN A 194 15.25 2.57 2.95
N PRO A 195 16.20 1.65 3.25
CA PRO A 195 17.61 1.97 3.50
C PRO A 195 18.39 2.25 2.22
N GLU A 196 17.97 3.25 1.44
CA GLU A 196 18.65 3.66 0.22
C GLU A 196 18.92 5.18 0.20
N MET A 197 19.92 5.56 -0.61
CA MET A 197 20.15 6.96 -0.97
C MET A 197 18.91 7.56 -1.67
N ARG A 198 18.79 8.89 -1.63
CA ARG A 198 17.70 9.74 -2.15
C ARG A 198 16.67 10.09 -1.07
N GLU A 199 17.03 11.16 -0.39
CA GLU A 199 16.47 11.62 0.88
C GLU A 199 15.00 12.01 0.75
N TYR A 200 14.60 12.63 -0.36
CA TYR A 200 13.21 13.03 -0.58
C TYR A 200 12.30 11.81 -0.72
N GLU A 201 12.62 10.86 -1.60
CA GLU A 201 11.80 9.68 -1.84
C GLU A 201 11.83 8.74 -0.63
N ARG A 202 12.98 8.60 0.03
CA ARG A 202 13.11 7.87 1.31
C ARG A 202 12.24 8.50 2.40
N MET A 203 12.29 9.82 2.55
CA MET A 203 11.47 10.57 3.52
C MET A 203 9.98 10.42 3.21
N SER A 204 9.58 10.63 1.95
CA SER A 204 8.18 10.50 1.53
C SER A 204 7.64 9.10 1.80
N THR A 205 8.39 8.05 1.43
CA THR A 205 8.03 6.65 1.70
C THR A 205 7.90 6.37 3.21
N THR A 206 8.81 6.91 4.03
CA THR A 206 8.78 6.74 5.49
C THR A 206 7.58 7.44 6.12
N VAL A 207 7.26 8.65 5.64
CA VAL A 207 6.06 9.40 6.06
C VAL A 207 4.79 8.65 5.69
N LEU A 208 4.68 8.17 4.44
CA LEU A 208 3.53 7.40 3.97
C LEU A 208 3.35 6.11 4.77
N ASN A 209 4.44 5.43 5.14
CA ASN A 209 4.37 4.29 6.02
C ASN A 209 3.81 4.65 7.40
N ALA A 210 4.36 5.69 8.06
CA ALA A 210 3.89 6.16 9.36
C ALA A 210 2.41 6.55 9.32
N TYR A 211 2.01 7.26 8.27
CA TYR A 211 0.65 7.72 8.03
C TYR A 211 -0.39 6.58 8.01
N LEU A 212 0.02 5.40 7.55
CA LEU A 212 -0.83 4.23 7.41
C LEU A 212 -0.84 3.30 8.64
N ILE A 213 0.18 3.34 9.50
CA ILE A 213 0.34 2.38 10.61
C ILE A 213 -0.91 2.28 11.50
N PRO A 214 -1.50 3.37 12.04
CA PRO A 214 -2.61 3.24 12.98
C PRO A 214 -3.85 2.57 12.38
N LEU A 215 -4.21 2.97 11.15
CA LEU A 215 -5.37 2.43 10.45
C LEU A 215 -5.14 0.96 10.06
N MET A 216 -4.00 0.66 9.43
CA MET A 216 -3.67 -0.69 8.97
C MET A 216 -3.44 -1.66 10.13
N GLY A 217 -2.87 -1.21 11.24
CA GLY A 217 -2.70 -2.03 12.44
C GLY A 217 -4.04 -2.49 13.01
N THR A 218 -5.02 -1.59 13.10
CA THR A 218 -6.39 -1.91 13.53
C THR A 218 -7.05 -2.92 12.59
N TYR A 219 -6.96 -2.66 11.28
CA TYR A 219 -7.52 -3.51 10.25
C TYR A 219 -6.93 -4.94 10.27
N LEU A 220 -5.60 -5.05 10.27
CA LEU A 220 -4.91 -6.35 10.21
C LEU A 220 -5.10 -7.15 11.50
N THR A 221 -5.21 -6.49 12.66
CA THR A 221 -5.52 -7.16 13.93
C THR A 221 -6.94 -7.75 13.91
N SER A 222 -7.91 -7.01 13.36
CA SER A 222 -9.28 -7.50 13.19
C SER A 222 -9.32 -8.70 12.23
N LEU A 223 -8.64 -8.58 11.09
CA LEU A 223 -8.54 -9.64 10.09
C LEU A 223 -7.89 -10.90 10.66
N GLU A 224 -6.78 -10.78 11.39
CA GLU A 224 -6.09 -11.92 11.98
C GLU A 224 -6.98 -12.65 13.00
N ARG A 225 -7.72 -11.91 13.83
CA ARG A 225 -8.67 -12.48 14.79
C ARG A 225 -9.76 -13.29 14.08
N GLN A 226 -10.35 -12.72 13.03
CA GLN A 226 -11.41 -13.40 12.28
C GLN A 226 -10.88 -14.60 11.49
N ALA A 227 -9.71 -14.49 10.86
CA ALA A 227 -9.07 -15.62 10.18
C ALA A 227 -8.83 -16.80 11.14
N ARG A 228 -8.37 -16.53 12.37
CA ARG A 228 -8.20 -17.56 13.41
C ARG A 228 -9.52 -18.21 13.84
N GLN A 229 -10.64 -17.49 13.77
CA GLN A 229 -11.96 -18.02 14.11
C GLN A 229 -12.54 -18.87 12.97
N SER A 230 -12.45 -18.39 11.72
CA SER A 230 -13.04 -19.05 10.56
C SER A 230 -12.19 -20.23 10.04
N VAL A 231 -10.86 -20.08 10.02
CA VAL A 231 -9.91 -21.05 9.46
C VAL A 231 -8.67 -21.20 10.38
N PRO A 232 -8.83 -21.75 11.60
CA PRO A 232 -7.78 -21.76 12.63
C PRO A 232 -6.46 -22.44 12.22
N GLY A 233 -6.50 -23.40 11.30
CA GLY A 233 -5.31 -24.08 10.79
C GLY A 233 -4.55 -23.32 9.69
N ALA A 234 -5.15 -22.25 9.14
CA ALA A 234 -4.61 -21.55 8.00
C ALA A 234 -3.59 -20.47 8.42
N THR A 235 -2.50 -20.38 7.67
CA THR A 235 -1.58 -19.24 7.81
C THR A 235 -2.11 -18.04 7.03
N LEU A 236 -2.41 -16.93 7.73
CA LEU A 236 -2.76 -15.65 7.10
C LEU A 236 -1.52 -14.99 6.49
N ARG A 237 -1.65 -14.59 5.22
CA ARG A 237 -0.63 -13.88 4.44
C ARG A 237 -1.24 -12.68 3.74
N ILE A 238 -0.50 -11.59 3.68
CA ILE A 238 -0.92 -10.33 3.06
C ILE A 238 -0.13 -10.11 1.78
N ASN A 239 -0.80 -9.74 0.70
CA ASN A 239 -0.14 -9.40 -0.57
C ASN A 239 0.68 -8.12 -0.40
N GLN A 240 1.84 -8.08 -1.07
CA GLN A 240 2.67 -6.87 -1.15
C GLN A 240 2.89 -6.47 -2.61
N SER A 241 3.21 -5.19 -2.79
CA SER A 241 3.36 -4.54 -4.10
C SER A 241 4.48 -5.14 -4.95
N SER A 242 5.44 -5.85 -4.34
CA SER A 242 6.50 -6.58 -5.04
C SER A 242 6.04 -7.92 -5.66
N GLY A 243 4.77 -8.30 -5.50
CA GLY A 243 4.20 -9.54 -6.01
C GLY A 243 4.34 -10.75 -5.07
N GLY A 244 4.91 -10.54 -3.87
CA GLY A 244 5.04 -11.58 -2.86
C GLY A 244 3.94 -11.57 -1.80
N LEU A 245 4.13 -12.42 -0.78
CA LEU A 245 3.31 -12.50 0.42
C LEU A 245 4.13 -12.15 1.67
N MET A 246 3.54 -11.45 2.62
CA MET A 246 4.13 -11.16 3.94
C MET A 246 3.19 -11.57 5.09
N SER A 247 3.69 -11.60 6.33
CA SER A 247 2.83 -11.83 7.49
C SER A 247 1.99 -10.59 7.83
N ALA A 248 0.88 -10.77 8.54
CA ALA A 248 0.07 -9.65 9.05
C ALA A 248 0.91 -8.70 9.93
N THR A 249 1.82 -9.25 10.75
CA THR A 249 2.75 -8.46 11.57
C THR A 249 3.67 -7.57 10.72
N GLN A 250 4.23 -8.10 9.63
CA GLN A 250 5.07 -7.31 8.72
C GLN A 250 4.24 -6.26 7.97
N ALA A 251 3.02 -6.62 7.55
CA ALA A 251 2.10 -5.68 6.92
C ALA A 251 1.66 -4.55 7.85
N ALA A 252 1.52 -4.80 9.16
CA ALA A 252 1.20 -3.78 10.15
C ALA A 252 2.38 -2.84 10.43
N ARG A 253 3.62 -3.36 10.33
CA ARG A 253 4.85 -2.56 10.48
C ARG A 253 5.20 -1.77 9.22
N PHE A 254 4.96 -2.35 8.04
CA PHE A 254 5.28 -1.75 6.74
C PHE A 254 4.06 -1.67 5.81
N PRO A 255 2.95 -1.03 6.24
CA PRO A 255 1.71 -0.98 5.47
C PRO A 255 1.86 -0.32 4.09
N ILE A 256 2.85 0.55 3.89
CA ILE A 256 3.10 1.13 2.56
C ILE A 256 3.35 0.06 1.49
N ARG A 257 3.86 -1.12 1.89
CA ARG A 257 4.12 -2.24 0.97
C ARG A 257 2.83 -2.87 0.45
N THR A 258 1.66 -2.63 1.05
CA THR A 258 0.37 -3.14 0.55
C THR A 258 -0.32 -2.22 -0.45
N ALA A 259 0.17 -0.98 -0.62
CA ALA A 259 -0.54 0.07 -1.36
C ALA A 259 -0.77 -0.21 -2.85
N LEU A 260 -0.01 -1.10 -3.49
CA LEU A 260 -0.25 -1.56 -4.87
C LEU A 260 -0.31 -3.09 -4.94
N SER A 261 -0.81 -3.73 -3.88
CA SER A 261 -0.81 -5.19 -3.74
C SER A 261 -1.82 -5.92 -4.65
N GLY A 262 -2.95 -5.30 -4.98
CA GLY A 262 -3.98 -5.87 -5.86
C GLY A 262 -3.47 -6.07 -7.29
N PRO A 263 -3.06 -5.00 -8.01
CA PRO A 263 -2.55 -5.12 -9.37
C PRO A 263 -1.29 -6.01 -9.45
N ALA A 264 -0.42 -5.95 -8.43
CA ALA A 264 0.73 -6.85 -8.33
C ALA A 264 0.32 -8.32 -8.24
N ALA A 265 -0.70 -8.67 -7.44
CA ALA A 265 -1.22 -10.02 -7.34
C ALA A 265 -1.87 -10.49 -8.65
N GLY A 266 -2.59 -9.60 -9.34
CA GLY A 266 -3.15 -9.86 -10.67
C GLY A 266 -2.05 -10.21 -11.69
N ALA A 267 -0.97 -9.44 -11.74
CA ALA A 267 0.17 -9.71 -12.61
C ALA A 267 0.86 -11.05 -12.27
N VAL A 268 1.02 -11.37 -11.00
CA VAL A 268 1.59 -12.66 -10.54
C VAL A 268 0.70 -13.84 -10.95
N GLY A 269 -0.61 -13.72 -10.74
CA GLY A 269 -1.59 -14.73 -11.15
C GLY A 269 -1.61 -14.93 -12.65
N ALA A 270 -1.62 -13.85 -13.43
CA ALA A 270 -1.54 -13.88 -14.88
C ALA A 270 -0.26 -14.55 -15.37
N ALA A 271 0.90 -14.27 -14.77
CA ALA A 271 2.16 -14.92 -15.12
C ALA A 271 2.13 -16.43 -14.86
N ALA A 272 1.49 -16.88 -13.77
CA ALA A 272 1.31 -18.29 -13.47
C ALA A 272 0.40 -18.99 -14.49
N ILE A 273 -0.75 -18.40 -14.82
CA ILE A 273 -1.69 -18.92 -15.82
C ILE A 273 -1.04 -18.97 -17.21
N ALA A 274 -0.39 -17.88 -17.62
CA ALA A 274 0.27 -17.77 -18.91
C ALA A 274 1.36 -18.83 -19.09
N ARG A 275 2.15 -19.09 -18.03
CA ARG A 275 3.13 -20.19 -18.02
C ARG A 275 2.47 -21.56 -18.16
N GLY A 276 1.38 -21.80 -17.42
CA GLY A 276 0.62 -23.05 -17.53
C GLY A 276 0.01 -23.27 -18.91
N ALA A 277 -0.35 -22.19 -19.61
CA ALA A 277 -0.86 -22.22 -20.98
C ALA A 277 0.23 -22.25 -22.06
N GLY A 278 1.52 -22.34 -21.70
CA GLY A 278 2.63 -22.31 -22.66
C GLY A 278 2.80 -20.97 -23.39
N ARG A 279 2.28 -19.87 -22.81
CA ARG A 279 2.32 -18.50 -23.36
C ARG A 279 3.19 -17.62 -22.46
N PRO A 280 4.53 -17.63 -22.59
CA PRO A 280 5.40 -16.90 -21.67
C PRO A 280 5.39 -15.38 -21.87
N ASN A 281 4.82 -14.88 -22.98
CA ASN A 281 4.78 -13.47 -23.33
C ASN A 281 3.33 -13.00 -23.43
N VAL A 282 2.89 -12.19 -22.47
CA VAL A 282 1.51 -11.66 -22.40
C VAL A 282 1.51 -10.23 -21.86
N ILE A 283 0.47 -9.48 -22.22
CA ILE A 283 0.15 -8.19 -21.61
C ILE A 283 -1.13 -8.39 -20.81
N THR A 284 -1.11 -8.02 -19.54
CA THR A 284 -2.32 -8.05 -18.70
C THR A 284 -3.13 -6.78 -18.92
N LEU A 285 -4.45 -6.88 -18.81
CA LEU A 285 -5.35 -5.74 -18.79
C LEU A 285 -6.42 -6.02 -17.74
N ASP A 286 -6.29 -5.40 -16.57
CA ASP A 286 -7.29 -5.46 -15.51
C ASP A 286 -8.07 -4.15 -15.51
N MET A 287 -9.34 -4.19 -15.92
CA MET A 287 -10.17 -3.00 -16.06
C MET A 287 -11.20 -2.91 -14.95
N GLY A 288 -11.03 -1.94 -14.07
CA GLY A 288 -11.98 -1.57 -13.04
C GLY A 288 -13.03 -0.55 -13.53
N GLY A 289 -13.75 0.05 -12.57
CA GLY A 289 -14.72 1.12 -12.86
C GLY A 289 -14.09 2.47 -13.20
N THR A 290 -12.86 2.73 -12.75
CA THR A 290 -12.21 4.05 -12.85
C THR A 290 -10.87 4.00 -13.58
N SER A 291 -10.17 2.88 -13.51
CA SER A 291 -8.83 2.70 -14.09
C SER A 291 -8.70 1.35 -14.77
N ALA A 292 -7.67 1.22 -15.60
CA ALA A 292 -7.20 -0.03 -16.16
C ALA A 292 -5.72 -0.21 -15.85
N ASP A 293 -5.36 -1.36 -15.27
CA ASP A 293 -3.99 -1.70 -14.88
C ASP A 293 -3.37 -2.66 -15.91
N VAL A 294 -2.18 -2.30 -16.39
CA VAL A 294 -1.47 -3.00 -17.46
C VAL A 294 -0.09 -3.43 -17.00
N CYS A 295 0.25 -4.69 -17.22
CA CYS A 295 1.58 -5.25 -16.91
C CYS A 295 2.10 -6.04 -18.11
N LEU A 296 3.37 -5.84 -18.46
CA LEU A 296 4.08 -6.65 -19.46
C LEU A 296 4.74 -7.84 -18.77
N ILE A 297 4.35 -9.04 -19.18
CA ILE A 297 5.00 -10.30 -18.79
C ILE A 297 5.78 -10.81 -19.99
N ARG A 298 7.09 -10.96 -19.81
CA ARG A 298 8.02 -11.46 -20.83
C ARG A 298 8.79 -12.64 -20.27
N ASP A 299 8.88 -13.72 -21.04
CA ASP A 299 9.56 -14.95 -20.64
C ASP A 299 9.05 -15.51 -19.28
N GLY A 300 7.75 -15.31 -19.01
CA GLY A 300 7.09 -15.72 -17.77
C GLY A 300 7.51 -14.92 -16.53
N LYS A 301 8.10 -13.74 -16.72
CA LYS A 301 8.57 -12.81 -15.68
C LYS A 301 8.00 -11.41 -15.91
N PHE A 302 7.73 -10.69 -14.83
CA PHE A 302 7.37 -9.27 -14.85
C PHE A 302 8.58 -8.44 -14.36
N ALA A 303 8.67 -7.20 -14.81
CA ALA A 303 9.71 -6.28 -14.36
C ALA A 303 9.39 -5.76 -12.93
N SER A 304 10.43 -5.30 -12.24
CA SER A 304 10.27 -4.58 -10.98
C SER A 304 10.55 -3.09 -11.21
N SER A 305 9.68 -2.24 -10.68
CA SER A 305 9.93 -0.82 -10.52
C SER A 305 10.30 -0.50 -9.07
N TYR A 306 11.14 0.51 -8.88
CA TYR A 306 11.53 1.02 -7.57
C TYR A 306 11.03 2.45 -7.34
N GLU A 307 10.44 3.07 -8.35
CA GLU A 307 9.90 4.41 -8.30
C GLU A 307 8.44 4.35 -8.70
N GLY A 308 7.58 4.93 -7.86
CA GLY A 308 6.16 4.99 -8.12
C GLY A 308 5.52 6.21 -7.51
N ASN A 309 4.22 6.34 -7.78
CA ASN A 309 3.39 7.38 -7.23
C ASN A 309 2.10 6.74 -6.68
N VAL A 310 1.76 7.03 -5.43
CA VAL A 310 0.50 6.59 -4.83
C VAL A 310 -0.22 7.80 -4.27
N GLY A 311 -1.41 8.10 -4.80
CA GLY A 311 -2.21 9.24 -4.34
C GLY A 311 -1.54 10.60 -4.53
N GLY A 312 -0.66 10.74 -5.53
CA GLY A 312 0.12 11.95 -5.77
C GLY A 312 1.48 11.97 -5.06
N PHE A 313 1.76 11.02 -4.16
CA PHE A 313 2.99 10.99 -3.38
C PHE A 313 4.05 10.06 -3.97
N PRO A 314 5.33 10.50 -4.06
CA PRO A 314 6.40 9.66 -4.54
C PRO A 314 6.71 8.55 -3.53
N VAL A 315 6.80 7.32 -4.03
CA VAL A 315 7.13 6.13 -3.25
C VAL A 315 8.37 5.48 -3.85
N ARG A 316 9.29 5.04 -2.99
CA ARG A 316 10.47 4.29 -3.38
C ARG A 316 10.53 2.96 -2.65
N LEU A 317 9.99 1.92 -3.28
CA LEU A 317 9.94 0.54 -2.78
C LEU A 317 9.95 -0.41 -3.98
N PRO A 318 10.42 -1.67 -3.82
CA PRO A 318 10.26 -2.68 -4.86
C PRO A 318 8.78 -2.98 -5.13
N MET A 319 8.36 -2.81 -6.39
CA MET A 319 6.99 -3.01 -6.86
C MET A 319 6.99 -3.76 -8.19
N VAL A 320 5.92 -4.50 -8.48
CA VAL A 320 5.68 -5.00 -9.84
C VAL A 320 5.46 -3.81 -10.75
N ASP A 321 6.08 -3.82 -11.93
CA ASP A 321 5.88 -2.78 -12.94
C ASP A 321 4.48 -2.91 -13.56
N VAL A 322 3.53 -2.22 -12.93
CA VAL A 322 2.14 -2.09 -13.38
C VAL A 322 1.85 -0.63 -13.65
N ASN A 323 1.30 -0.36 -14.83
CA ASN A 323 0.93 0.98 -15.25
C ASN A 323 -0.59 1.12 -15.22
N ALA A 324 -1.06 2.13 -14.49
CA ALA A 324 -2.48 2.47 -14.41
C ALA A 324 -2.83 3.51 -15.47
N VAL A 325 -3.87 3.24 -16.26
CA VAL A 325 -4.48 4.18 -17.20
C VAL A 325 -5.79 4.65 -16.59
N GLY A 326 -6.03 5.98 -16.58
CA GLY A 326 -7.25 6.62 -16.08
C GLY A 326 -8.47 6.44 -17.00
N ALA A 327 -8.69 5.21 -17.46
CA ALA A 327 -9.83 4.82 -18.27
C ALA A 327 -10.34 3.45 -17.77
N GLY A 328 -11.59 3.40 -17.34
CA GLY A 328 -12.25 2.19 -16.87
C GLY A 328 -13.70 2.14 -17.34
N GLY A 329 -14.45 1.13 -16.90
CA GLY A 329 -15.82 0.90 -17.37
C GLY A 329 -16.82 2.01 -17.00
N GLY A 330 -16.51 2.85 -16.02
CA GLY A 330 -17.32 4.00 -15.60
C GLY A 330 -16.80 5.36 -16.09
N SER A 331 -15.80 5.37 -16.98
CA SER A 331 -15.27 6.62 -17.55
C SER A 331 -16.33 7.37 -18.34
N ILE A 332 -16.45 8.67 -18.06
CA ILE A 332 -17.43 9.54 -18.69
C ILE A 332 -16.94 9.93 -20.08
N ALA A 333 -17.79 9.74 -21.09
CA ALA A 333 -17.58 10.26 -22.43
C ALA A 333 -18.03 11.73 -22.51
N TRP A 334 -17.21 12.59 -23.11
CA TRP A 334 -17.49 14.01 -23.28
C TRP A 334 -16.90 14.53 -24.59
N ILE A 335 -17.39 15.67 -25.06
CA ILE A 335 -16.90 16.33 -26.28
C ILE A 335 -16.00 17.49 -25.85
N ASP A 336 -14.76 17.50 -26.32
CA ASP A 336 -13.82 18.57 -26.04
C ASP A 336 -14.08 19.82 -26.90
N ARG A 337 -13.40 20.92 -26.60
CA ARG A 337 -13.49 22.20 -27.30
C ARG A 337 -13.27 22.09 -28.80
N ASP A 338 -12.47 21.12 -29.24
CA ASP A 338 -12.18 20.85 -30.67
C ASP A 338 -13.24 19.95 -31.35
N GLY A 339 -14.32 19.59 -30.67
CA GLY A 339 -15.39 18.72 -31.19
C GLY A 339 -15.03 17.22 -31.18
N LEU A 340 -13.90 16.85 -30.60
CA LEU A 340 -13.46 15.46 -30.49
C LEU A 340 -14.09 14.77 -29.27
N VAL A 341 -14.54 13.52 -29.46
CA VAL A 341 -15.00 12.69 -28.36
C VAL A 341 -13.81 12.20 -27.54
N LYS A 342 -13.86 12.43 -26.23
CA LYS A 342 -12.91 11.95 -25.23
C LYS A 342 -13.62 11.08 -24.20
N VAL A 343 -12.92 10.11 -23.63
CA VAL A 343 -13.43 9.23 -22.58
C VAL A 343 -12.47 9.27 -21.40
N GLY A 344 -12.97 9.60 -20.21
CA GLY A 344 -12.14 9.86 -19.04
C GLY A 344 -11.44 11.24 -19.08
N PRO A 345 -10.63 11.59 -18.07
CA PRO A 345 -10.34 10.81 -16.87
C PRO A 345 -11.46 10.86 -15.81
N MET A 346 -12.51 11.68 -16.01
CA MET A 346 -13.67 11.71 -15.13
C MET A 346 -14.40 10.36 -15.15
N SER A 347 -14.82 9.87 -13.98
CA SER A 347 -15.54 8.59 -13.83
C SER A 347 -16.79 8.79 -12.99
N ALA A 348 -17.86 8.08 -13.35
CA ALA A 348 -19.06 7.94 -12.53
C ALA A 348 -18.87 7.01 -11.31
N GLY A 349 -17.69 6.37 -11.20
CA GLY A 349 -17.35 5.46 -10.11
C GLY A 349 -18.26 4.23 -10.05
N GLY A 350 -18.51 3.72 -8.85
CA GLY A 350 -19.41 2.59 -8.60
C GLY A 350 -20.91 2.93 -8.74
N CYS A 351 -21.30 4.19 -8.94
CA CYS A 351 -22.71 4.59 -8.99
C CYS A 351 -23.48 4.06 -10.23
N LEU A 352 -22.78 3.52 -11.24
CA LEU A 352 -23.40 2.85 -12.38
C LEU A 352 -23.75 1.38 -12.13
N SER A 353 -23.42 0.81 -10.95
CA SER A 353 -23.73 -0.59 -10.65
C SER A 353 -25.18 -0.77 -10.19
N ASP A 354 -26.14 -0.40 -11.03
CA ASP A 354 -27.48 -0.98 -10.92
C ASP A 354 -27.49 -2.31 -11.70
N GLN A 355 -27.39 -3.37 -10.91
CA GLN A 355 -27.96 -4.71 -11.05
C GLN A 355 -28.14 -5.29 -12.47
N ARG A 356 -27.41 -6.39 -12.77
CA ARG A 356 -27.68 -7.49 -13.75
C ARG A 356 -26.60 -7.77 -14.81
N TRP A 357 -25.68 -6.86 -15.11
CA TRP A 357 -24.83 -7.02 -16.31
C TRP A 357 -23.49 -7.76 -16.15
N LYS A 358 -22.97 -7.97 -14.93
CA LYS A 358 -21.69 -8.68 -14.72
C LYS A 358 -21.80 -10.22 -14.64
N VAL A 359 -23.01 -10.78 -14.70
CA VAL A 359 -23.25 -12.24 -14.55
C VAL A 359 -23.05 -13.02 -15.86
N ARG A 360 -22.75 -12.37 -17.00
CA ARG A 360 -22.79 -13.03 -18.33
C ARG A 360 -21.48 -13.10 -19.14
N GLN A 361 -20.30 -12.88 -18.55
CA GLN A 361 -19.03 -12.98 -19.30
C GLN A 361 -18.10 -14.15 -18.94
N LEU A 362 -18.59 -15.15 -18.19
CA LEU A 362 -17.88 -16.41 -18.01
C LEU A 362 -18.84 -17.59 -18.24
N VAL A 363 -19.18 -17.80 -19.51
CA VAL A 363 -19.54 -19.11 -20.08
C VAL A 363 -18.78 -19.24 -21.39
#